data_AF-A0A959FUT1-F1
#
_entry.id   AF-A0A959FUT1-F1
#
_cell.length_a   1.000
_cell.length_b   1.000
_cell.length_c   1.000
_cell.angle_alpha   90.00
_cell.angle_beta   90.00
_cell.angle_gamma   90.00
#
_symmetry.space_group_name_H-M   'P 1'
#
loop_
_entity.id
_entity.type
_entity.pdbx_description
1 polymer ?
#
loop_
_entity_poly.entity_id
_entity_poly.type
_entity_poly.pdbx_seq_one_letter_code
_entity_poly.pdbx_strand_id
1 'polypeptide(L)'
;LHESTSSFFAELKRLKTVIEAVEAGSNIFFLLDEILKGTNSRDRHSGAKALIEQLIRNGGAGLIATHDLELTALEANADGHIENLCMEVGIEDGQLRFDYKLKKGITESFNASILMQQMGIEVE
;
A
#
# COMPACT_ATOMS: atom_id res chain seq x y z
N LEU A 1 6.59 12.72 -20.63
CA LEU A 1 5.27 12.08 -20.86
C LEU A 1 5.36 10.65 -21.35
N HIS A 2 6.22 10.30 -22.32
CA HIS A 2 6.26 8.94 -22.87
C HIS A 2 6.76 7.87 -21.87
N GLU A 3 7.62 8.26 -20.93
CA GLU A 3 8.24 7.36 -19.95
C GLU A 3 7.30 6.95 -18.81
N SER A 4 6.45 7.87 -18.32
CA SER A 4 5.46 7.56 -17.27
C SER A 4 4.35 6.64 -17.78
N THR A 5 3.89 6.83 -19.02
CA THR A 5 2.93 5.92 -19.67
C THR A 5 3.52 4.52 -19.84
N SER A 6 4.82 4.42 -20.18
CA SER A 6 5.51 3.14 -20.34
C SER A 6 5.65 2.39 -19.00
N SER A 7 6.04 3.10 -17.93
CA SER A 7 6.21 2.51 -16.59
C SER A 7 4.88 2.03 -16.00
N PHE A 8 3.84 2.85 -16.09
CA PHE A 8 2.50 2.49 -15.63
C PHE A 8 1.95 1.28 -16.41
N PHE A 9 2.13 1.25 -17.73
CA PHE A 9 1.69 0.11 -18.52
C PHE A 9 2.47 -1.18 -18.20
N ALA A 10 3.77 -1.08 -17.93
CA ALA A 10 4.58 -2.21 -17.48
C ALA A 10 4.13 -2.72 -16.10
N GLU A 11 3.71 -1.82 -15.22
CA GLU A 11 3.10 -2.18 -13.93
C GLU A 11 1.78 -2.93 -14.11
N LEU A 12 0.86 -2.44 -14.94
CA LEU A 12 -0.40 -3.12 -15.23
C LEU A 12 -0.17 -4.53 -15.79
N LYS A 13 0.85 -4.72 -16.63
CA LYS A 13 1.22 -6.05 -17.13
C LYS A 13 1.68 -7.00 -16.01
N ARG A 14 2.44 -6.51 -15.04
CA ARG A 14 2.86 -7.31 -13.87
C ARG A 14 1.68 -7.67 -12.98
N LEU A 15 0.79 -6.72 -12.72
CA LEU A 15 -0.44 -6.97 -11.95
C LEU A 15 -1.32 -8.02 -12.64
N LYS A 16 -1.43 -7.95 -13.98
CA LYS A 16 -2.15 -8.97 -14.76
C LYS A 16 -1.58 -10.37 -14.54
N THR A 17 -0.26 -10.54 -14.51
CA THR A 17 0.36 -11.85 -14.22
C THR A 17 -0.02 -12.39 -12.84
N VAL A 18 -0.13 -11.51 -11.83
CA VAL A 18 -0.58 -11.90 -10.48
C VAL A 18 -2.04 -12.34 -10.52
N ILE A 19 -2.91 -11.56 -11.16
CA ILE A 19 -4.33 -11.88 -11.31
C ILE A 19 -4.52 -13.25 -11.98
N GLU A 20 -3.87 -13.47 -13.12
CA GLU A 20 -3.97 -14.72 -13.87
C GLU A 20 -3.47 -15.93 -13.06
N ALA A 21 -2.42 -15.76 -12.25
CA ALA A 21 -1.91 -16.82 -11.40
C ALA A 21 -2.88 -17.18 -10.27
N VAL A 22 -3.52 -16.18 -9.63
CA VAL A 22 -4.57 -16.41 -8.62
C VAL A 22 -5.80 -17.07 -9.25
N GLU A 23 -6.27 -16.58 -10.40
CA GLU A 23 -7.43 -17.13 -11.12
C GLU A 23 -7.22 -18.57 -11.59
N ALA A 24 -5.99 -18.95 -11.92
CA ALA A 24 -5.63 -20.32 -12.25
C ALA A 24 -5.63 -21.27 -11.02
N GLY A 25 -5.87 -20.76 -9.81
CA GLY A 25 -5.79 -21.53 -8.57
C GLY A 25 -4.36 -21.93 -8.20
N SER A 26 -3.36 -21.19 -8.69
CA SER A 26 -1.96 -21.46 -8.35
C SER A 26 -1.71 -21.15 -6.89
N ASN A 27 -0.94 -21.99 -6.20
CA ASN A 27 -0.53 -21.72 -4.83
C ASN A 27 0.59 -20.66 -4.82
N ILE A 28 0.20 -19.38 -4.85
CA ILE A 28 1.11 -18.23 -4.88
C ILE A 28 0.88 -17.31 -3.69
N PHE A 29 1.95 -16.61 -3.29
CA PHE A 29 1.91 -15.55 -2.30
C PHE A 29 2.44 -14.26 -2.94
N PHE A 30 1.60 -13.24 -3.09
CA PHE A 30 2.01 -11.99 -3.75
C PHE A 30 2.48 -10.94 -2.74
N LEU A 31 3.44 -10.12 -3.18
CA LEU A 31 3.92 -8.95 -2.47
C LEU A 31 3.78 -7.76 -3.40
N LEU A 32 2.92 -6.81 -3.06
CA LEU A 32 2.67 -5.62 -3.85
C LEU A 32 3.15 -4.40 -3.06
N ASP A 33 4.11 -3.68 -3.62
CA ASP A 33 4.63 -2.45 -3.02
C ASP A 33 4.10 -1.24 -3.79
N GLU A 34 3.13 -0.56 -3.19
CA GLU A 34 2.62 0.74 -3.63
C GLU A 34 2.22 0.73 -5.11
N ILE A 35 1.12 0.07 -5.40
CA ILE A 35 0.64 -0.15 -6.76
C ILE A 35 0.02 1.11 -7.38
N LEU A 36 0.05 1.18 -8.71
CA LEU A 36 -0.58 2.21 -9.53
C LEU A 36 -0.01 3.62 -9.27
N LYS A 37 1.29 3.73 -8.98
CA LYS A 37 2.01 5.01 -8.74
C LYS A 37 1.94 6.02 -9.90
N GLY A 38 1.56 5.57 -11.11
CA GLY A 38 1.56 6.38 -12.33
C GLY A 38 0.27 7.16 -12.62
N THR A 39 -0.74 7.10 -11.75
CA THR A 39 -2.03 7.80 -11.92
C THR A 39 -2.32 8.77 -10.78
N ASN A 40 -3.38 9.58 -10.92
CA ASN A 40 -3.84 10.47 -9.86
C ASN A 40 -4.32 9.67 -8.63
N SER A 41 -4.37 10.32 -7.47
CA SER A 41 -4.68 9.67 -6.18
C SER A 41 -6.03 8.94 -6.20
N ARG A 42 -7.06 9.54 -6.82
CA ARG A 42 -8.41 8.96 -6.86
C ARG A 42 -8.47 7.69 -7.72
N ASP A 43 -7.84 7.70 -8.88
CA ASP A 43 -7.76 6.54 -9.76
C ASP A 43 -6.92 5.43 -9.14
N ARG A 44 -5.83 5.79 -8.45
CA ARG A 44 -4.98 4.85 -7.70
C ARG A 44 -5.78 4.16 -6.60
N HIS A 45 -6.47 4.93 -5.76
CA HIS A 45 -7.33 4.40 -4.70
C HIS A 45 -8.38 3.43 -5.25
N SER A 46 -9.16 3.89 -6.24
CA SER A 46 -10.25 3.11 -6.81
C SER A 46 -9.75 1.83 -7.49
N GLY A 47 -8.62 1.91 -8.20
CA GLY A 47 -7.99 0.77 -8.85
C GLY A 47 -7.39 -0.22 -7.87
N ALA A 48 -6.72 0.25 -6.82
CA ALA A 48 -6.15 -0.60 -5.77
C ALA A 48 -7.26 -1.34 -5.01
N LYS A 49 -8.33 -0.63 -4.61
CA LYS A 49 -9.51 -1.23 -3.99
C LYS A 49 -10.10 -2.35 -4.87
N ALA A 50 -10.36 -2.06 -6.13
CA ALA A 50 -10.93 -3.03 -7.06
C ALA A 50 -10.03 -4.27 -7.24
N LEU A 51 -8.71 -4.07 -7.29
CA LEU A 51 -7.75 -5.17 -7.37
C LEU A 51 -7.79 -6.04 -6.11
N ILE A 52 -7.77 -5.44 -4.92
CA ILE A 52 -7.82 -6.17 -3.64
C ILE A 52 -9.07 -7.03 -3.56
N GLU A 53 -10.24 -6.45 -3.86
CA GLU A 53 -11.50 -7.18 -3.87
C GLU A 53 -11.50 -8.33 -4.91
N GLN A 54 -10.89 -8.14 -6.07
CA GLN A 54 -10.73 -9.21 -7.07
C GLN A 54 -9.83 -10.34 -6.58
N LEU A 55 -8.69 -10.03 -5.96
CA LEU A 55 -7.76 -11.02 -5.44
C LEU A 55 -8.42 -11.84 -4.32
N ILE A 56 -9.18 -11.20 -3.42
CA ILE A 56 -9.94 -11.90 -2.37
C ILE A 56 -10.99 -12.83 -2.97
N ARG A 57 -11.80 -12.36 -3.94
CA ARG A 57 -12.82 -13.19 -4.60
C ARG A 57 -12.23 -14.45 -5.26
N ASN A 58 -10.99 -14.36 -5.75
CA ASN A 58 -10.30 -15.46 -6.41
C ASN A 58 -9.45 -16.31 -5.44
N GLY A 59 -9.54 -16.07 -4.11
CA GLY A 59 -8.84 -16.86 -3.10
C GLY A 59 -7.33 -16.56 -3.00
N GLY A 60 -6.90 -15.37 -3.43
CA GLY A 60 -5.50 -14.96 -3.37
C GLY A 60 -5.02 -14.68 -1.94
N ALA A 61 -3.72 -14.86 -1.72
CA ALA A 61 -3.06 -14.55 -0.45
C ALA A 61 -1.80 -13.71 -0.70
N GLY A 62 -1.58 -12.67 0.10
CA GLY A 62 -0.41 -11.81 -0.05
C GLY A 62 -0.39 -10.60 0.88
N LEU A 63 0.58 -9.72 0.66
CA LEU A 63 0.76 -8.45 1.36
C LEU A 63 0.76 -7.29 0.39
N ILE A 64 0.23 -6.16 0.84
CA ILE A 64 0.18 -4.91 0.09
C ILE A 64 0.71 -3.80 1.00
N ALA A 65 1.78 -3.13 0.56
CA ALA A 65 2.28 -1.91 1.20
C ALA A 65 1.67 -0.70 0.50
N THR A 66 1.15 0.25 1.27
CA THR A 66 0.55 1.48 0.72
C THR A 66 0.58 2.65 1.69
N HIS A 67 0.70 3.87 1.16
CA HIS A 67 0.45 5.14 1.86
C HIS A 67 -1.01 5.59 1.78
N ASP A 68 -1.86 4.87 1.03
CA ASP A 68 -3.28 5.19 0.90
C ASP A 68 -4.05 4.66 2.12
N LEU A 69 -4.21 5.53 3.12
CA LEU A 69 -4.94 5.20 4.34
C LEU A 69 -6.43 4.95 4.09
N GLU A 70 -7.02 5.43 2.99
CA GLU A 70 -8.42 5.16 2.69
C GLU A 70 -8.66 3.67 2.39
N LEU A 71 -7.64 2.94 1.92
CA LEU A 71 -7.72 1.49 1.70
C LEU A 71 -7.84 0.70 3.00
N THR A 72 -7.39 1.25 4.13
CA THR A 72 -7.45 0.55 5.42
C THR A 72 -8.90 0.32 5.87
N ALA A 73 -9.84 1.13 5.40
CA ALA A 73 -11.28 0.97 5.66
C ALA A 73 -11.87 -0.32 5.07
N LEU A 74 -11.15 -0.99 4.16
CA LEU A 74 -11.59 -2.26 3.58
C LEU A 74 -11.63 -3.39 4.61
N GLU A 75 -10.76 -3.37 5.63
CA GLU A 75 -10.71 -4.39 6.69
C GLU A 75 -12.08 -4.60 7.33
N ALA A 76 -12.82 -3.52 7.60
CA ALA A 76 -14.12 -3.56 8.25
C ALA A 76 -15.20 -4.35 7.48
N ASN A 77 -15.06 -4.47 6.16
CA ASN A 77 -16.04 -5.12 5.28
C ASN A 77 -15.49 -6.39 4.60
N ALA A 78 -14.32 -6.87 5.03
CA ALA A 78 -13.62 -7.97 4.38
C ALA A 78 -13.90 -9.35 5.00
N ASP A 79 -14.83 -9.48 5.95
CA ASP A 79 -15.18 -10.75 6.61
C ASP A 79 -13.95 -11.54 7.14
N GLY A 80 -12.92 -10.82 7.61
CA GLY A 80 -11.67 -11.41 8.11
C GLY A 80 -10.63 -11.77 7.03
N HIS A 81 -10.87 -11.44 5.76
CA HIS A 81 -9.91 -11.65 4.67
C HIS A 81 -8.82 -10.57 4.56
N ILE A 82 -8.98 -9.44 5.24
CA ILE A 82 -8.00 -8.36 5.31
C ILE A 82 -7.63 -8.16 6.78
N GLU A 83 -6.35 -7.93 7.04
CA GLU A 83 -5.81 -7.48 8.33
C GLU A 83 -4.92 -6.26 8.10
N ASN A 84 -5.18 -5.16 8.80
CA ASN A 84 -4.33 -3.98 8.72
C ASN A 84 -3.10 -4.13 9.63
N LEU A 85 -1.93 -3.83 9.07
CA LEU A 85 -0.66 -3.80 9.78
C LEU A 85 0.08 -2.50 9.46
N CYS A 86 0.78 -1.95 10.45
CA CYS A 86 1.59 -0.74 10.29
C CYS A 86 2.98 -0.89 10.90
N MET A 87 3.89 -0.01 10.49
CA MET A 87 5.16 0.23 11.17
C MET A 87 5.14 1.67 11.70
N GLU A 88 5.14 1.81 13.01
CA GLU A 88 5.08 3.11 13.67
C GLU A 88 6.47 3.77 13.74
N VAL A 89 6.49 5.08 13.62
CA VAL A 89 7.69 5.89 13.82
C VAL A 89 7.56 6.60 15.16
N GLY A 90 8.50 6.35 16.06
CA GLY A 90 8.59 7.06 17.34
C GLY A 90 9.44 8.32 17.23
N ILE A 91 9.36 9.16 18.26
CA ILE A 91 10.29 10.27 18.48
C ILE A 91 10.96 10.04 19.84
N GLU A 92 12.28 9.98 19.85
CA GLU A 92 13.08 9.91 21.08
C GLU A 92 14.19 10.95 20.98
N ASP A 93 14.34 11.78 22.03
CA ASP A 93 15.34 12.85 22.11
C ASP A 93 15.35 13.80 20.89
N GLY A 94 14.17 14.07 20.32
CA GLY A 94 14.01 14.92 19.14
C GLY A 94 14.49 14.27 17.84
N GLN A 95 14.77 12.97 17.84
CA GLN A 95 15.14 12.19 16.66
C GLN A 95 14.08 11.14 16.36
N LEU A 96 13.91 10.82 15.07
CA LEU A 96 13.01 9.75 14.67
C LEU A 96 13.60 8.39 15.01
N ARG A 97 12.79 7.54 15.62
CA ARG A 97 13.13 6.17 15.96
C ARG A 97 12.22 5.20 15.23
N PHE A 98 12.84 4.34 14.44
CA PHE A 98 12.17 3.24 13.75
C PHE A 98 12.46 1.96 14.52
N ASP A 99 11.44 1.31 15.07
CA ASP A 99 11.62 0.02 15.76
C ASP A 99 11.58 -1.17 14.78
N TYR A 100 11.21 -0.93 13.52
CA TYR A 100 11.07 -1.90 12.44
C TYR A 100 10.15 -3.08 12.79
N LYS A 101 9.14 -2.85 13.64
CA LYS A 101 8.17 -3.87 14.04
C LYS A 101 6.84 -3.65 13.34
N LEU A 102 6.29 -4.74 12.78
CA LEU A 102 4.90 -4.79 12.35
C LEU A 102 3.98 -4.81 13.57
N LYS A 103 3.01 -3.90 13.59
CA LYS A 103 1.99 -3.76 14.62
C LYS A 103 0.63 -3.88 13.96
N LYS A 104 -0.35 -4.41 14.71
CA LYS A 104 -1.74 -4.46 14.21
C LYS A 104 -2.33 -3.06 14.19
N GLY A 105 -3.11 -2.78 13.15
CA GLY A 105 -3.81 -1.51 12.97
C GLY A 105 -3.19 -0.62 11.90
N ILE A 106 -3.56 0.65 11.96
CA ILE A 106 -3.22 1.69 10.99
C ILE A 106 -2.18 2.61 11.62
N THR A 107 -1.32 3.23 10.82
CA THR A 107 -0.36 4.21 11.34
C THR A 107 -1.10 5.42 11.93
N GLU A 108 -0.78 5.78 13.17
CA GLU A 108 -1.31 6.96 13.84
C GLU A 108 -0.34 8.15 13.74
N SER A 109 0.94 7.87 13.48
CA SER A 109 1.98 8.88 13.40
C SER A 109 2.18 9.43 11.97
N PHE A 110 1.84 10.71 11.76
CA PHE A 110 2.18 11.46 10.55
C PHE A 110 3.47 12.26 10.77
N ASN A 111 4.58 11.56 10.98
CA ASN A 111 5.85 12.19 11.38
C ASN A 111 6.67 12.77 10.21
N ALA A 112 6.12 12.77 9.00
CA ALA A 112 6.77 13.35 7.82
C ALA A 112 7.09 14.84 8.03
N SER A 113 6.18 15.59 8.68
CA SER A 113 6.38 17.01 8.98
C SER A 113 7.58 17.28 9.87
N ILE A 114 7.87 16.39 10.82
CA ILE A 114 9.05 16.51 11.71
C ILE A 114 10.34 16.27 10.92
N LEU A 115 10.33 15.27 10.04
CA LEU A 115 11.42 15.01 9.08
C LEU A 115 11.67 16.24 8.20
N MET A 116 10.60 16.83 7.67
CA MET A 116 10.66 18.02 6.83
C MET A 116 11.24 19.21 7.62
N GLN A 117 10.77 19.45 8.85
CA GLN A 117 11.30 20.51 9.73
C GLN A 117 12.78 20.31 10.06
N GLN A 118 13.21 19.07 10.35
CA GLN A 118 14.63 18.74 10.57
C GLN A 118 15.50 18.99 9.33
N MET A 119 14.94 18.85 8.13
CA MET A 119 15.61 19.18 6.87
C MET A 119 15.59 20.68 6.53
N GLY A 120 15.01 21.52 7.39
CA GLY A 120 14.89 22.97 7.19
C GLY A 120 13.71 23.38 6.32
N ILE A 121 12.74 22.50 6.10
CA ILE A 121 11.50 22.84 5.41
C ILE A 121 10.54 23.43 6.43
N GLU A 122 10.10 24.67 6.20
CA GLU A 122 9.09 25.34 7.03
C GLU A 122 7.71 24.76 6.70
N VAL A 123 7.27 23.79 7.52
CA VAL A 123 5.92 23.21 7.45
C VAL A 123 5.09 23.80 8.58
N GLU A 124 3.96 24.44 8.24
CA GLU A 124 2.96 25.00 9.18
C GLU A 124 2.24 23.91 9.98
#